data_AF-D8G6N8-F1
#
_entry.id   AF-D8G6N8-F1
#
_cell.length_a   1.000
_cell.length_b   1.000
_cell.length_c   1.000
_cell.angle_alpha   90.00
_cell.angle_beta   90.00
_cell.angle_gamma   90.00
#
_symmetry.space_group_name_H-M   'P 1'
#
loop_
_entity.id
_entity.type
_entity.pdbx_description
1 polymer ?
#
loop_
_entity_poly.entity_id
_entity_poly.type
_entity_poly.pdbx_seq_one_letter_code
_entity_poly.pdbx_strand_id
1 'polypeptide(L)'
;MYKEEQIKQLFGDEALDYLKNKNQGGTNNQKGTDYETNFTVYQLALLSKRAIEENELIKFYTQVPAFVDDLLIEFADSNIFYHYQLKSGTSITWGKGLKSIADDFKKQQELNLANSKTSNLYLVVSVHNLCAALNQNIPNKIKSYSQVIYFPPEPNLVKIIEQEPAFREAIEYLSAFENPAPDKIECVVTVLLGAWLCSDKSGISLMDILKKAQKSTPSYICSFSQERQLDPQVENILSNIDNFSYNLTKGFLHWSYRDGLEEGTLPYSIDTDRFRQFQELLEKNNPTSFEQLEVFLI
;
A
#
# COMPACT_ATOMS: atom_id res chain seq x y z
N MET A 1 16.92 -8.64 -29.58
CA MET A 1 16.20 -7.38 -29.89
C MET A 1 16.47 -7.02 -31.35
N TYR A 2 15.45 -6.64 -32.12
CA TYR A 2 15.62 -6.28 -33.53
C TYR A 2 16.31 -4.92 -33.66
N LYS A 3 17.22 -4.75 -34.63
CA LYS A 3 17.93 -3.48 -34.85
C LYS A 3 17.12 -2.57 -35.78
N GLU A 4 17.20 -1.26 -35.57
CA GLU A 4 16.50 -0.28 -36.42
C GLU A 4 16.92 -0.41 -37.88
N GLU A 5 18.20 -0.69 -38.16
CA GLU A 5 18.72 -0.87 -39.52
C GLU A 5 18.09 -2.08 -40.22
N GLN A 6 17.79 -3.16 -39.48
CA GLN A 6 17.13 -4.35 -40.05
C GLN A 6 15.68 -4.05 -40.42
N ILE A 7 14.97 -3.30 -39.58
CA ILE A 7 13.59 -2.88 -39.83
C ILE A 7 13.54 -1.96 -41.05
N LYS A 8 14.44 -0.98 -41.11
CA LYS A 8 14.57 -0.06 -42.25
C LYS A 8 14.89 -0.80 -43.55
N GLN A 9 15.81 -1.77 -43.52
CA GLN A 9 16.17 -2.55 -44.71
C GLN A 9 15.01 -3.42 -45.21
N LEU A 10 14.19 -3.99 -44.32
CA LEU A 10 13.10 -4.88 -44.70
C LEU A 10 11.80 -4.15 -45.07
N PHE A 11 11.50 -3.03 -44.40
CA PHE A 11 10.19 -2.39 -44.43
C PHE A 11 10.22 -0.87 -44.75
N GLY A 12 11.40 -0.28 -44.92
CA GLY A 12 11.56 1.14 -45.23
C GLY A 12 11.45 2.07 -44.01
N ASP A 13 11.64 3.37 -44.27
CA ASP A 13 11.68 4.41 -43.24
C ASP A 13 10.31 4.67 -42.60
N GLU A 14 9.22 4.67 -43.38
CA GLU A 14 7.87 4.90 -42.85
C GLU A 14 7.47 3.85 -41.79
N ALA A 15 7.84 2.59 -42.01
CA ALA A 15 7.58 1.52 -41.05
C ALA A 15 8.38 1.69 -39.76
N LEU A 16 9.62 2.18 -39.86
CA LEU A 16 10.45 2.50 -38.69
C LEU A 16 9.85 3.65 -37.87
N ASP A 17 9.42 4.73 -38.52
CA ASP A 17 8.80 5.88 -37.85
C ASP A 17 7.48 5.51 -37.19
N TYR A 18 6.64 4.70 -37.86
CA TYR A 18 5.44 4.13 -37.27
C TYR A 18 5.77 3.32 -36.00
N LEU A 19 6.79 2.46 -36.05
CA LEU A 19 7.20 1.66 -34.89
C LEU A 19 7.73 2.51 -33.74
N LYS A 20 8.50 3.58 -34.04
CA LYS A 20 8.97 4.54 -33.03
C LYS A 20 7.79 5.22 -32.33
N ASN A 21 6.82 5.70 -33.10
CA ASN A 21 5.61 6.33 -32.55
C ASN A 21 4.78 5.34 -31.72
N LYS A 22 4.64 4.10 -32.20
CA LYS A 22 3.95 3.03 -31.47
C LYS A 22 4.64 2.70 -30.15
N ASN A 23 5.97 2.57 -30.16
CA ASN A 23 6.77 2.29 -28.96
C ASN A 23 6.73 3.46 -27.97
N GLN A 24 6.78 4.70 -28.46
CA GLN A 24 6.65 5.89 -27.64
C GLN A 24 5.27 5.96 -26.97
N GLY A 25 4.20 5.68 -27.72
CA GLY A 25 2.84 5.58 -27.19
C GLY A 25 2.73 4.52 -26.11
N GLY A 26 3.27 3.32 -26.35
CA GLY A 26 3.30 2.25 -25.34
C GLY A 26 4.08 2.63 -24.09
N THR A 27 5.24 3.26 -24.24
CA THR A 27 6.07 3.73 -23.12
C THR A 27 5.36 4.79 -22.28
N ASN A 28 4.66 5.73 -22.93
CA ASN A 28 3.89 6.77 -22.24
C ASN A 28 2.70 6.18 -21.48
N ASN A 29 1.99 5.22 -22.08
CA ASN A 29 0.88 4.53 -21.43
C ASN A 29 1.36 3.74 -20.20
N GLN A 30 2.49 3.05 -20.30
CA GLN A 30 3.07 2.31 -19.17
C GLN A 30 3.45 3.29 -18.04
N LYS A 31 4.13 4.40 -18.35
CA LYS A 31 4.48 5.42 -17.35
C LYS A 31 3.27 6.00 -16.63
N GLY A 32 2.16 6.22 -17.35
CA GLY A 32 0.90 6.66 -16.74
C GLY A 32 0.33 5.62 -15.78
N THR A 33 0.27 4.36 -16.24
CA THR A 33 -0.24 3.23 -15.45
C THR A 33 0.60 2.98 -14.20
N ASP A 34 1.92 3.05 -14.31
CA ASP A 34 2.84 2.88 -13.18
C ASP A 34 2.66 4.00 -12.16
N TYR A 35 2.48 5.24 -12.62
CA TYR A 35 2.23 6.39 -11.74
C TYR A 35 0.93 6.25 -10.94
N GLU A 36 -0.16 5.85 -11.60
CA GLU A 36 -1.45 5.55 -10.96
C GLU A 36 -1.36 4.39 -9.97
N THR A 37 -0.65 3.33 -10.36
CA THR A 37 -0.45 2.15 -9.52
C THR A 37 0.37 2.50 -8.28
N ASN A 38 1.48 3.22 -8.44
CA ASN A 38 2.35 3.60 -7.32
C ASN A 38 1.61 4.53 -6.33
N PHE A 39 0.84 5.50 -6.85
CA PHE A 39 0.02 6.36 -6.00
C PHE A 39 -1.07 5.57 -5.26
N THR A 40 -1.65 4.56 -5.90
CA THR A 40 -2.64 3.70 -5.25
C THR A 40 -2.01 2.92 -4.09
N VAL A 41 -0.83 2.33 -4.29
CA VAL A 41 -0.09 1.62 -3.21
C VAL A 41 0.28 2.57 -2.07
N TYR A 42 0.67 3.80 -2.39
CA TYR A 42 0.88 4.85 -1.39
C TYR A 42 -0.39 5.10 -0.54
N GLN A 43 -1.55 5.26 -1.18
CA GLN A 43 -2.82 5.45 -0.46
C GLN A 43 -3.24 4.22 0.37
N LEU A 44 -3.04 3.01 -0.16
CA LEU A 44 -3.30 1.76 0.58
C LEU A 44 -2.48 1.72 1.87
N ALA A 45 -1.20 2.06 1.81
CA ALA A 45 -0.33 2.09 2.98
C ALA A 45 -0.78 3.16 3.97
N LEU A 46 -0.98 4.41 3.53
CA LEU A 46 -1.38 5.50 4.43
C LEU A 46 -2.69 5.26 5.17
N LEU A 47 -3.65 4.61 4.52
CA LEU A 47 -4.96 4.33 5.10
C LEU A 47 -5.00 3.01 5.90
N SER A 48 -3.93 2.23 5.87
CA SER A 48 -3.90 0.90 6.50
C SER A 48 -4.19 0.94 7.99
N LYS A 49 -3.63 1.91 8.71
CA LYS A 49 -3.84 2.07 10.15
C LYS A 49 -5.32 2.28 10.50
N ARG A 50 -6.05 3.10 9.73
CA ARG A 50 -7.49 3.33 9.93
C ARG A 50 -8.29 2.04 9.70
N ALA A 51 -7.94 1.28 8.66
CA ALA A 51 -8.60 0.00 8.41
C ALA A 51 -8.32 -1.05 9.50
N ILE A 52 -7.09 -1.09 10.05
CA ILE A 52 -6.67 -2.09 11.03
C ILE A 52 -7.09 -1.74 12.47
N GLU A 53 -6.83 -0.51 12.92
CA GLU A 53 -7.05 -0.11 14.32
C GLU A 53 -8.45 0.44 14.55
N GLU A 54 -8.98 1.22 13.60
CA GLU A 54 -10.28 1.87 13.72
C GLU A 54 -11.41 1.01 13.11
N ASN A 55 -11.07 -0.13 12.50
CA ASN A 55 -11.99 -1.02 11.78
C ASN A 55 -12.83 -0.30 10.72
N GLU A 56 -12.30 0.77 10.12
CA GLU A 56 -13.03 1.54 9.13
C GLU A 56 -13.13 0.77 7.79
N LEU A 57 -14.35 0.70 7.24
CA LEU A 57 -14.59 0.06 5.96
C LEU A 57 -14.18 0.97 4.79
N ILE A 58 -12.93 0.83 4.37
CA ILE A 58 -12.35 1.57 3.24
C ILE A 58 -12.32 0.69 2.00
N LYS A 59 -12.83 1.17 0.88
CA LYS A 59 -12.86 0.45 -0.41
C LYS A 59 -12.14 1.21 -1.51
N PHE A 60 -11.47 0.47 -2.39
CA PHE A 60 -10.70 1.00 -3.51
C PHE A 60 -11.31 0.60 -4.84
N TYR A 61 -11.39 1.57 -5.74
CA TYR A 61 -11.96 1.42 -7.07
C TYR A 61 -11.01 2.05 -8.11
N THR A 62 -10.81 1.36 -9.23
CA THR A 62 -10.18 1.94 -10.43
C THR A 62 -10.95 1.46 -11.65
N GLN A 63 -10.87 2.20 -12.77
CA GLN A 63 -11.56 1.84 -14.02
C GLN A 63 -13.10 1.82 -13.89
N VAL A 64 -13.64 2.64 -13.00
CA VAL A 64 -15.09 2.80 -12.82
C VAL A 64 -15.65 3.90 -13.72
N PRO A 65 -16.91 3.82 -14.18
CA PRO A 65 -17.54 4.91 -14.92
C PRO A 65 -17.72 6.18 -14.07
N ALA A 66 -16.71 7.03 -14.06
CA ALA A 66 -16.67 8.30 -13.34
C ALA A 66 -16.04 9.39 -14.23
N PHE A 67 -16.34 10.66 -13.95
CA PHE A 67 -15.63 11.77 -14.58
C PHE A 67 -14.22 11.97 -13.99
N VAL A 68 -14.01 11.48 -12.77
CA VAL A 68 -12.72 11.40 -12.09
C VAL A 68 -12.52 9.96 -11.65
N ASP A 69 -11.72 9.22 -12.40
CA ASP A 69 -11.80 7.76 -12.52
C ASP A 69 -10.50 7.00 -12.26
N ASP A 70 -9.34 7.68 -12.29
CA ASP A 70 -8.03 7.02 -12.13
C ASP A 70 -7.94 6.26 -10.79
N LEU A 71 -8.40 6.88 -9.69
CA LEU A 71 -8.57 6.21 -8.40
C LEU A 71 -9.75 6.80 -7.62
N LEU A 72 -10.61 5.92 -7.09
CA LEU A 72 -11.67 6.26 -6.15
C LEU A 72 -11.48 5.47 -4.84
N ILE A 73 -11.54 6.19 -3.72
CA ILE A 73 -11.54 5.62 -2.37
C ILE A 73 -12.87 5.97 -1.70
N GLU A 74 -13.59 4.95 -1.23
CA GLU A 74 -14.83 5.09 -0.48
C GLU A 74 -14.59 4.76 0.99
N PHE A 75 -14.94 5.69 1.87
CA PHE A 75 -15.08 5.46 3.31
C PHE A 75 -16.55 5.10 3.56
N ALA A 76 -16.87 3.80 3.54
CA ALA A 76 -18.24 3.32 3.43
C ALA A 76 -19.10 3.70 4.65
N ASP A 77 -18.51 3.68 5.85
CA ASP A 77 -19.22 3.97 7.10
C ASP A 77 -19.66 5.44 7.19
N SER A 78 -18.86 6.36 6.63
CA SER A 78 -19.13 7.80 6.62
C SER A 78 -19.75 8.30 5.31
N ASN A 79 -19.88 7.43 4.31
CA ASN A 79 -20.40 7.76 2.98
C ASN A 79 -19.60 8.88 2.28
N ILE A 80 -18.28 8.91 2.53
CA ILE A 80 -17.33 9.90 1.97
C ILE A 80 -16.53 9.28 0.82
N PHE A 81 -16.39 10.04 -0.27
CA PHE A 81 -15.72 9.61 -1.50
C PHE A 81 -14.52 10.51 -1.79
N TYR A 82 -13.34 9.92 -1.94
CA TYR A 82 -12.16 10.63 -2.46
C TYR A 82 -11.90 10.21 -3.89
N HIS A 83 -12.02 11.15 -4.81
CA HIS A 83 -11.76 10.94 -6.23
C HIS A 83 -10.42 11.54 -6.61
N TYR A 84 -9.58 10.79 -7.29
CA TYR A 84 -8.26 11.22 -7.73
C TYR A 84 -8.18 11.15 -9.26
N GLN A 85 -7.80 12.27 -9.88
CA GLN A 85 -7.29 12.32 -11.24
C GLN A 85 -5.77 12.46 -11.16
N LEU A 86 -5.03 11.53 -11.76
CA LEU A 86 -3.60 11.53 -11.84
C LEU A 86 -3.12 12.01 -13.20
N LYS A 87 -2.12 12.91 -13.19
CA LYS A 87 -1.48 13.43 -14.39
C LYS A 87 0.02 13.56 -14.17
N SER A 88 0.79 12.72 -14.86
CA SER A 88 2.27 12.72 -14.80
C SER A 88 2.93 13.70 -15.80
N GLY A 89 2.14 14.41 -16.61
CA GLY A 89 2.62 15.37 -17.60
C GLY A 89 3.02 16.73 -16.99
N THR A 90 3.82 17.49 -17.73
CA THR A 90 4.36 18.79 -17.29
C THR A 90 3.49 20.00 -17.68
N SER A 91 2.55 19.81 -18.60
CA SER A 91 1.72 20.89 -19.18
C SER A 91 0.24 20.74 -18.81
N ILE A 92 -0.04 20.48 -17.53
CA ILE A 92 -1.42 20.29 -17.05
C ILE A 92 -2.04 21.64 -16.70
N THR A 93 -3.30 21.85 -17.08
CA THR A 93 -4.08 23.01 -16.68
C THR A 93 -5.50 22.57 -16.32
N TRP A 94 -6.19 23.35 -15.49
CA TRP A 94 -7.61 23.13 -15.22
C TRP A 94 -8.49 23.15 -16.48
N GLY A 95 -8.04 23.85 -17.52
CA GLY A 95 -8.77 24.04 -18.77
C GLY A 95 -10.05 24.88 -18.62
N LYS A 96 -10.74 25.07 -19.75
CA LYS A 96 -12.04 25.76 -19.82
C LYS A 96 -12.95 25.00 -20.78
N GLY A 97 -14.22 24.89 -20.43
CA GLY A 97 -15.23 24.28 -21.30
C GLY A 97 -15.31 22.76 -21.18
N LEU A 98 -16.05 22.15 -22.11
CA LEU A 98 -16.39 20.73 -22.07
C LEU A 98 -15.15 19.83 -22.10
N LYS A 99 -15.13 18.77 -21.29
CA LYS A 99 -14.03 17.78 -21.19
C LYS A 99 -12.70 18.37 -20.65
N SER A 100 -12.77 19.53 -20.01
CA SER A 100 -11.63 20.04 -19.24
C SER A 100 -11.63 19.42 -17.85
N ILE A 101 -10.47 19.35 -17.19
CA ILE A 101 -10.36 18.83 -15.82
C ILE A 101 -11.34 19.55 -14.88
N ALA A 102 -11.49 20.87 -15.02
CA ALA A 102 -12.45 21.65 -14.24
C ALA A 102 -13.92 21.27 -14.51
N ASP A 103 -14.26 20.93 -15.75
CA ASP A 103 -15.60 20.47 -16.12
C ASP A 103 -15.87 19.06 -15.58
N ASP A 104 -14.89 18.17 -15.66
CA ASP A 104 -14.99 16.81 -15.10
C ASP A 104 -15.14 16.84 -13.58
N PHE A 105 -14.37 17.66 -12.87
CA PHE A 105 -14.50 17.84 -11.42
C PHE A 105 -15.88 18.41 -11.03
N LYS A 106 -16.40 19.35 -11.83
CA LYS A 106 -17.75 19.89 -11.62
C LYS A 106 -18.81 18.81 -11.75
N LYS A 107 -18.77 18.04 -12.85
CA LYS A 107 -19.76 16.98 -13.12
C LYS A 107 -19.66 15.84 -12.11
N GLN A 108 -18.45 15.46 -11.69
CA GLN A 108 -18.28 14.44 -10.66
C GLN A 108 -18.91 14.88 -9.34
N GLN A 109 -18.69 16.13 -8.92
CA GLN A 109 -19.31 16.65 -7.70
C GLN A 109 -20.84 16.68 -7.82
N GLU A 110 -21.38 17.15 -8.95
CA GLU A 110 -22.83 17.15 -9.21
C GLU A 110 -23.42 15.73 -9.15
N LEU A 111 -22.72 14.75 -9.73
CA LEU A 111 -23.10 13.34 -9.68
C LEU A 111 -23.04 12.77 -8.26
N ASN A 112 -22.01 13.08 -7.49
CA ASN A 112 -21.88 12.64 -6.10
C ASN A 112 -23.00 13.21 -5.23
N LEU A 113 -23.29 14.50 -5.36
CA LEU A 113 -24.38 15.16 -4.63
C LEU A 113 -25.75 14.59 -5.03
N ALA A 114 -25.98 14.31 -6.32
CA ALA A 114 -27.22 13.67 -6.78
C ALA A 114 -27.43 12.28 -6.15
N ASN A 115 -26.34 11.58 -5.80
CA ASN A 115 -26.35 10.29 -5.12
C ASN A 115 -26.22 10.42 -3.59
N SER A 116 -26.40 11.61 -3.03
CA SER A 116 -26.26 11.89 -1.59
C SER A 116 -24.91 11.45 -1.01
N LYS A 117 -23.83 11.60 -1.78
CA LYS A 117 -22.45 11.31 -1.36
C LYS A 117 -21.72 12.62 -1.07
N THR A 118 -20.96 12.65 0.02
CA THR A 118 -19.98 13.72 0.27
C THR A 118 -18.68 13.34 -0.41
N SER A 119 -18.00 14.29 -1.05
CA SER A 119 -16.77 13.98 -1.76
C SER A 119 -15.72 15.08 -1.73
N ASN A 120 -14.46 14.66 -1.81
CA ASN A 120 -13.31 15.49 -2.10
C ASN A 120 -12.66 15.02 -3.40
N LEU A 121 -12.29 15.96 -4.26
CA LEU A 121 -11.72 15.70 -5.57
C LEU A 121 -10.28 16.20 -5.59
N TYR A 122 -9.37 15.36 -6.09
CA TYR A 122 -7.94 15.57 -6.03
C TYR A 122 -7.35 15.48 -7.42
N LEU A 123 -6.60 16.51 -7.82
CA LEU A 123 -5.73 16.45 -8.97
C LEU A 123 -4.31 16.14 -8.48
N VAL A 124 -3.76 15.00 -8.86
CA VAL A 124 -2.42 14.55 -8.48
C VAL A 124 -1.46 14.85 -9.63
N VAL A 125 -0.40 15.61 -9.37
CA VAL A 125 0.57 16.00 -10.39
C VAL A 125 2.01 15.68 -10.00
N SER A 126 2.82 15.40 -11.02
CA SER A 126 4.22 14.98 -10.88
C SER A 126 5.25 16.11 -10.74
N VAL A 127 4.81 17.37 -10.81
CA VAL A 127 5.71 18.53 -10.82
C VAL A 127 5.35 19.48 -9.69
N HIS A 128 6.30 19.72 -8.79
CA HIS A 128 6.07 20.51 -7.58
C HIS A 128 5.61 21.95 -7.88
N ASN A 129 6.29 22.65 -8.79
CA ASN A 129 5.91 24.01 -9.18
C ASN A 129 4.54 24.07 -9.86
N LEU A 130 4.20 23.02 -10.63
CA LEU A 130 2.89 22.90 -11.26
C LEU A 130 1.79 22.68 -10.24
N CYS A 131 2.03 21.85 -9.21
CA CYS A 131 1.11 21.65 -8.09
C CYS A 131 0.77 22.98 -7.41
N ALA A 132 1.79 23.78 -7.06
CA ALA A 132 1.59 25.08 -6.45
C ALA A 132 0.79 26.04 -7.35
N ALA A 133 1.12 26.10 -8.64
CA ALA A 133 0.42 26.94 -9.60
C ALA A 133 -1.05 26.51 -9.78
N LEU A 134 -1.33 25.21 -9.87
CA LEU A 134 -2.69 24.69 -10.02
C LEU A 134 -3.52 24.90 -8.74
N ASN A 135 -2.92 24.75 -7.55
CA ASN A 135 -3.58 25.06 -6.27
C ASN A 135 -3.98 26.54 -6.15
N GLN A 136 -3.12 27.45 -6.62
CA GLN A 136 -3.46 28.89 -6.62
C GLN A 136 -4.57 29.22 -7.63
N ASN A 137 -4.62 28.48 -8.73
CA ASN A 137 -5.51 28.73 -9.86
C ASN A 137 -6.73 27.80 -9.93
N ILE A 138 -7.13 27.17 -8.81
CA ILE A 138 -8.35 26.37 -8.78
C ILE A 138 -9.56 27.26 -9.12
N PRO A 139 -10.38 26.91 -10.13
CA PRO A 139 -11.55 27.69 -10.49
C PRO A 139 -12.52 27.84 -9.30
N ASN A 140 -13.00 29.06 -9.06
CA ASN A 140 -13.88 29.38 -7.92
C ASN A 140 -15.10 28.45 -7.80
N LYS A 141 -15.64 27.96 -8.93
CA LYS A 141 -16.80 27.07 -8.96
C LYS A 141 -16.55 25.69 -8.34
N ILE A 142 -15.29 25.23 -8.33
CA ILE A 142 -14.93 23.88 -7.86
C ILE A 142 -14.05 23.93 -6.60
N LYS A 143 -13.62 25.13 -6.19
CA LYS A 143 -12.60 25.35 -5.15
C LYS A 143 -12.95 24.78 -3.79
N SER A 144 -14.24 24.70 -3.43
CA SER A 144 -14.67 24.24 -2.10
C SER A 144 -14.53 22.73 -1.87
N TYR A 145 -14.34 21.94 -2.93
CA TYR A 145 -14.25 20.48 -2.87
C TYR A 145 -13.08 19.91 -3.68
N SER A 146 -12.24 20.78 -4.25
CA SER A 146 -11.11 20.39 -5.10
C SER A 146 -9.78 20.75 -4.46
N GLN A 147 -8.80 19.85 -4.55
CA GLN A 147 -7.43 20.06 -4.09
C GLN A 147 -6.44 19.56 -5.15
N VAL A 148 -5.23 20.11 -5.14
CA VAL A 148 -4.12 19.60 -5.97
C VAL A 148 -3.04 19.08 -5.03
N ILE A 149 -2.57 17.87 -5.28
CA ILE A 149 -1.51 17.22 -4.52
C ILE A 149 -0.35 16.88 -5.42
N TYR A 150 0.85 16.98 -4.88
CA TYR A 150 2.07 16.53 -5.54
C TYR A 150 2.32 15.06 -5.19
N PHE A 151 2.75 14.27 -6.16
CA PHE A 151 3.28 12.93 -5.94
C PHE A 151 4.49 12.70 -6.87
N PRO A 152 5.63 12.19 -6.38
CA PRO A 152 6.84 12.08 -7.18
C PRO A 152 6.68 11.13 -8.38
N PRO A 153 7.17 11.50 -9.59
CA PRO A 153 7.10 10.65 -10.79
C PRO A 153 8.20 9.59 -10.82
N GLU A 154 8.37 8.87 -9.72
CA GLU A 154 9.40 7.84 -9.60
C GLU A 154 8.79 6.45 -9.84
N PRO A 155 9.31 5.68 -10.82
CA PRO A 155 8.80 4.34 -11.09
C PRO A 155 9.11 3.35 -9.95
N ASN A 156 10.16 3.58 -9.16
CA ASN A 156 10.54 2.70 -8.06
C ASN A 156 9.90 3.11 -6.73
N LEU A 157 9.04 2.25 -6.18
CA LEU A 157 8.36 2.47 -4.89
C LEU A 157 9.32 2.70 -3.71
N VAL A 158 10.49 2.05 -3.67
CA VAL A 158 11.48 2.24 -2.61
C VAL A 158 12.01 3.67 -2.60
N LYS A 159 12.27 4.24 -3.77
CA LYS A 159 12.70 5.65 -3.88
C LYS A 159 11.58 6.63 -3.55
N ILE A 160 10.32 6.26 -3.76
CA ILE A 160 9.18 7.06 -3.28
C ILE A 160 9.15 7.04 -1.75
N ILE A 161 9.33 5.87 -1.13
CA ILE A 161 9.42 5.72 0.33
C ILE A 161 10.54 6.59 0.93
N GLU A 162 11.70 6.67 0.26
CA GLU A 162 12.80 7.54 0.68
C GLU A 162 12.46 9.05 0.62
N GLN A 163 11.58 9.45 -0.31
CA GLN A 163 11.17 10.84 -0.52
C GLN A 163 9.95 11.25 0.32
N GLU A 164 9.13 10.29 0.73
CA GLU A 164 7.84 10.51 1.39
C GLU A 164 7.82 9.89 2.80
N PRO A 165 8.12 10.66 3.87
CA PRO A 165 8.20 10.13 5.24
C PRO A 165 6.93 9.43 5.71
N ALA A 166 5.75 9.98 5.38
CA ALA A 166 4.48 9.36 5.73
C ALA A 166 4.30 7.98 5.08
N PHE A 167 4.83 7.81 3.85
CA PHE A 167 4.79 6.50 3.20
C PHE A 167 5.71 5.50 3.91
N ARG A 168 6.91 5.95 4.26
CA ARG A 168 7.86 5.15 5.03
C ARG A 168 7.26 4.68 6.35
N GLU A 169 6.71 5.59 7.14
CA GLU A 169 6.07 5.29 8.42
C GLU A 169 4.93 4.28 8.25
N ALA A 170 4.12 4.42 7.18
CA ALA A 170 3.04 3.50 6.90
C ALA A 170 3.53 2.09 6.50
N ILE A 171 4.64 1.97 5.76
CA ILE A 171 5.23 0.67 5.44
C ILE A 171 5.92 0.04 6.66
N GLU A 172 6.61 0.84 7.49
CA GLU A 172 7.17 0.40 8.77
C GLU A 172 6.07 -0.08 9.73
N TYR A 173 4.91 0.58 9.72
CA TYR A 173 3.74 0.17 10.48
C TYR A 173 3.26 -1.23 10.08
N LEU A 174 3.16 -1.49 8.77
CA LEU A 174 2.75 -2.78 8.21
C LEU A 174 3.81 -3.89 8.36
N SER A 175 5.06 -3.54 8.64
CA SER A 175 6.14 -4.51 8.77
C SER A 175 6.02 -5.34 10.06
N ALA A 176 6.39 -6.62 9.94
CA ALA A 176 6.58 -7.53 11.06
C ALA A 176 7.80 -7.18 11.93
N PHE A 177 8.73 -6.37 11.42
CA PHE A 177 9.99 -6.05 12.09
C PHE A 177 9.94 -4.66 12.73
N GLU A 178 10.54 -4.52 13.91
CA GLU A 178 10.85 -3.20 14.47
C GLU A 178 12.03 -2.58 13.71
N ASN A 179 11.92 -1.30 13.36
CA ASN A 179 12.94 -0.58 12.59
C ASN A 179 13.46 -1.38 11.36
N PRO A 180 12.56 -1.79 10.45
CA PRO A 180 12.88 -2.72 9.37
C PRO A 180 14.03 -2.21 8.50
N ALA A 181 14.97 -3.12 8.21
CA ALA A 181 16.03 -2.87 7.24
C ALA A 181 15.46 -2.61 5.83
N PRO A 182 16.22 -1.96 4.92
CA PRO A 182 15.72 -1.59 3.59
C PRO A 182 15.16 -2.76 2.76
N ASP A 183 15.73 -3.95 2.86
CA ASP A 183 15.23 -5.15 2.17
C ASP A 183 13.84 -5.59 2.70
N LYS A 184 13.57 -5.36 3.99
CA LYS A 184 12.26 -5.65 4.60
C LYS A 184 11.21 -4.66 4.12
N ILE A 185 11.57 -3.37 4.04
CA ILE A 185 10.72 -2.31 3.48
C ILE A 185 10.36 -2.62 2.02
N GLU A 186 11.36 -2.96 1.20
CA GLU A 186 11.16 -3.32 -0.21
C GLU A 186 10.24 -4.54 -0.35
N CYS A 187 10.44 -5.56 0.50
CA CYS A 187 9.58 -6.74 0.50
C CYS A 187 8.12 -6.39 0.82
N VAL A 188 7.87 -5.64 1.89
CA VAL A 188 6.50 -5.26 2.31
C VAL A 188 5.79 -4.48 1.21
N VAL A 189 6.43 -3.47 0.63
CA VAL A 189 5.80 -2.66 -0.42
C VAL A 189 5.57 -3.45 -1.72
N THR A 190 6.49 -4.36 -2.07
CA THR A 190 6.35 -5.22 -3.25
C THR A 190 5.18 -6.19 -3.11
N VAL A 191 5.00 -6.75 -1.91
CA VAL A 191 3.89 -7.66 -1.62
C VAL A 191 2.56 -6.89 -1.61
N LEU A 192 2.52 -5.67 -1.07
CA LEU A 192 1.34 -4.81 -1.10
C LEU A 192 0.95 -4.46 -2.54
N LEU A 193 1.94 -4.11 -3.39
CA LEU A 193 1.75 -3.91 -4.83
C LEU A 193 1.19 -5.17 -5.50
N GLY A 194 1.76 -6.34 -5.24
CA GLY A 194 1.28 -7.61 -5.78
C GLY A 194 -0.15 -7.93 -5.37
N ALA A 195 -0.49 -7.70 -4.09
CA ALA A 195 -1.84 -7.88 -3.57
C ALA A 195 -2.84 -6.96 -4.28
N TRP A 196 -2.49 -5.70 -4.52
CA TRP A 196 -3.29 -4.78 -5.30
C TRP A 196 -3.48 -5.23 -6.75
N LEU A 197 -2.38 -5.54 -7.46
CA LEU A 197 -2.42 -5.93 -8.87
C LEU A 197 -3.22 -7.21 -9.13
N CYS A 198 -3.22 -8.15 -8.19
CA CYS A 198 -3.96 -9.40 -8.30
C CYS A 198 -5.42 -9.30 -7.82
N SER A 199 -5.90 -8.13 -7.41
CA SER A 199 -7.23 -7.96 -6.84
C SER A 199 -8.25 -7.42 -7.85
N ASP A 200 -9.52 -7.72 -7.60
CA ASP A 200 -10.62 -7.08 -8.32
C ASP A 200 -10.69 -5.61 -7.93
N LYS A 201 -10.60 -4.73 -8.91
CA LYS A 201 -10.52 -3.28 -8.70
C LYS A 201 -11.88 -2.60 -8.72
N SER A 202 -12.96 -3.37 -8.59
CA SER A 202 -14.36 -2.92 -8.59
C SER A 202 -14.95 -2.70 -7.18
N GLY A 203 -14.13 -2.30 -6.20
CA GLY A 203 -14.58 -2.00 -4.83
C GLY A 203 -14.08 -2.96 -3.77
N ILE A 204 -12.88 -3.49 -3.93
CA ILE A 204 -12.24 -4.33 -2.92
C ILE A 204 -11.98 -3.53 -1.63
N SER A 205 -12.18 -4.17 -0.48
CA SER A 205 -11.85 -3.54 0.80
C SER A 205 -10.34 -3.48 1.02
N LEU A 206 -9.86 -2.42 1.68
CA LEU A 206 -8.46 -2.28 2.06
C LEU A 206 -8.02 -3.45 2.95
N MET A 207 -8.87 -3.88 3.89
CA MET A 207 -8.57 -5.05 4.74
C MET A 207 -8.40 -6.34 3.94
N ASP A 208 -9.15 -6.56 2.86
CA ASP A 208 -8.97 -7.74 2.02
C ASP A 208 -7.64 -7.70 1.25
N ILE A 209 -7.23 -6.52 0.76
CA ILE A 209 -5.90 -6.33 0.14
C ILE A 209 -4.80 -6.61 1.15
N LEU A 210 -4.90 -6.04 2.36
CA LEU A 210 -3.90 -6.22 3.42
C LEU A 210 -3.80 -7.69 3.84
N LYS A 211 -4.94 -8.38 4.05
CA LYS A 211 -4.96 -9.82 4.37
C LYS A 211 -4.38 -10.66 3.23
N LYS A 212 -4.60 -10.28 1.97
CA LYS A 212 -4.00 -10.96 0.82
C LYS A 212 -2.48 -10.79 0.80
N ALA A 213 -1.99 -9.58 1.04
CA ALA A 213 -0.57 -9.29 1.18
C ALA A 213 0.04 -10.14 2.31
N GLN A 214 -0.57 -10.12 3.50
CA GLN A 214 -0.12 -10.89 4.67
C GLN A 214 -0.06 -12.39 4.37
N LYS A 215 -1.06 -12.95 3.68
CA LYS A 215 -1.06 -14.38 3.30
C LYS A 215 0.06 -14.74 2.33
N SER A 216 0.51 -13.82 1.47
CA SER A 216 1.59 -14.08 0.52
C SER A 216 2.97 -14.16 1.17
N THR A 217 3.23 -13.36 2.21
CA THR A 217 4.48 -13.35 2.98
C THR A 217 4.19 -13.14 4.46
N PRO A 218 3.68 -14.18 5.15
CA PRO A 218 3.17 -14.05 6.52
C PRO A 218 4.23 -13.72 7.56
N SER A 219 5.52 -13.85 7.25
CA SER A 219 6.63 -13.48 8.15
C SER A 219 7.15 -12.05 7.98
N TYR A 220 6.65 -11.30 6.98
CA TYR A 220 7.11 -9.93 6.69
C TYR A 220 6.08 -8.85 7.03
N ILE A 221 4.81 -9.22 7.09
CA ILE A 221 3.70 -8.31 7.39
C ILE A 221 3.18 -8.62 8.78
N CYS A 222 2.95 -7.58 9.58
CA CYS A 222 2.49 -7.72 10.95
C CYS A 222 1.11 -8.40 11.04
N SER A 223 0.80 -8.96 12.19
CA SER A 223 -0.57 -9.37 12.52
C SER A 223 -1.48 -8.14 12.57
N PHE A 224 -2.67 -8.30 12.00
CA PHE A 224 -3.76 -7.33 12.12
C PHE A 224 -4.73 -7.70 13.25
N SER A 225 -4.48 -8.79 13.98
CA SER A 225 -5.28 -9.21 15.12
C SER A 225 -5.02 -8.31 16.33
N GLN A 226 -6.09 -8.07 17.08
CA GLN A 226 -6.02 -7.36 18.36
C GLN A 226 -5.74 -8.30 19.54
N GLU A 227 -5.90 -9.62 19.35
CA GLU A 227 -5.60 -10.63 20.36
C GLU A 227 -4.09 -10.91 20.38
N ARG A 228 -3.38 -10.25 21.30
CA ARG A 228 -1.92 -10.34 21.46
C ARG A 228 -1.50 -11.00 22.78
N GLN A 229 -2.22 -12.01 23.21
CA GLN A 229 -1.95 -12.67 24.50
C GLN A 229 -1.62 -14.13 24.30
N LEU A 230 -0.66 -14.61 25.11
CA LEU A 230 -0.41 -16.04 25.27
C LEU A 230 -1.52 -16.66 26.12
N ASP A 231 -1.65 -17.98 26.04
CA ASP A 231 -2.35 -18.72 27.07
C ASP A 231 -1.68 -18.43 28.44
N PRO A 232 -2.47 -18.10 29.50
CA PRO A 232 -1.92 -17.84 30.83
C PRO A 232 -1.02 -18.95 31.38
N GLN A 233 -1.27 -20.21 31.00
CA GLN A 233 -0.40 -21.32 31.40
C GLN A 233 0.96 -21.23 30.71
N VAL A 234 0.98 -20.93 29.42
CA VAL A 234 2.22 -20.76 28.65
C VAL A 234 3.00 -19.55 29.16
N GLU A 235 2.33 -18.43 29.44
CA GLU A 235 2.96 -17.25 30.06
C GLU A 235 3.63 -17.61 31.40
N ASN A 236 2.96 -18.40 32.24
CA ASN A 236 3.54 -18.87 33.49
C ASN A 236 4.73 -19.81 33.27
N ILE A 237 4.68 -20.70 32.27
CA ILE A 237 5.82 -21.56 31.92
C ILE A 237 7.03 -20.71 31.54
N LEU A 238 6.87 -19.80 30.58
CA LEU A 238 7.95 -18.97 30.07
C LEU A 238 8.53 -18.03 31.14
N SER A 239 7.68 -17.48 32.01
CA SER A 239 8.10 -16.55 33.08
C SER A 239 8.91 -17.22 34.20
N ASN A 240 8.82 -18.55 34.33
CA ASN A 240 9.55 -19.31 35.36
C ASN A 240 10.92 -19.82 34.87
N ILE A 241 11.29 -19.57 33.62
CA ILE A 241 12.61 -19.94 33.08
C ILE A 241 13.59 -18.80 33.36
N ASP A 242 14.60 -19.07 34.21
CA ASP A 242 15.60 -18.09 34.61
C ASP A 242 16.31 -17.45 33.41
N ASN A 243 16.41 -16.12 33.41
CA ASN A 243 17.04 -15.30 32.36
C ASN A 243 16.41 -15.44 30.97
N PHE A 244 15.21 -16.01 30.84
CA PHE A 244 14.43 -15.98 29.62
C PHE A 244 13.45 -14.79 29.66
N SER A 245 13.33 -14.11 28.53
CA SER A 245 12.38 -13.02 28.35
C SER A 245 11.76 -13.11 26.96
N TYR A 246 10.52 -12.67 26.84
CA TYR A 246 9.83 -12.63 25.55
C TYR A 246 8.94 -11.39 25.46
N ASN A 247 8.59 -11.02 24.23
CA ASN A 247 7.55 -10.05 23.94
C ASN A 247 6.68 -10.53 22.76
N LEU A 248 5.43 -10.06 22.73
CA LEU A 248 4.54 -10.24 21.60
C LEU A 248 4.40 -8.91 20.87
N THR A 249 5.21 -8.72 19.84
CA THR A 249 5.23 -7.47 19.06
C THR A 249 4.92 -7.77 17.60
N LYS A 250 4.14 -6.91 16.95
CA LYS A 250 3.75 -7.04 15.54
C LYS A 250 3.13 -8.41 15.16
N GLY A 251 2.62 -9.16 16.13
CA GLY A 251 2.03 -10.48 15.89
C GLY A 251 2.99 -11.66 15.90
N PHE A 252 4.20 -11.47 16.44
CA PHE A 252 5.22 -12.51 16.57
C PHE A 252 5.74 -12.54 18.01
N LEU A 253 6.17 -13.72 18.43
CA LEU A 253 6.90 -13.91 19.68
C LEU A 253 8.37 -13.71 19.41
N HIS A 254 8.93 -12.63 19.96
CA HIS A 254 10.38 -12.45 20.04
C HIS A 254 10.83 -12.86 21.43
N TRP A 255 11.99 -13.50 21.50
CA TRP A 255 12.54 -14.02 22.73
C TRP A 255 14.01 -13.69 22.83
N SER A 256 14.48 -13.58 24.08
CA SER A 256 15.87 -13.32 24.43
C SER A 256 16.23 -14.09 25.70
N TYR A 257 17.43 -14.68 25.70
CA TYR A 257 17.99 -15.42 26.81
C TYR A 257 19.33 -14.82 27.23
N ARG A 258 19.53 -14.67 28.54
CA ARG A 258 20.73 -14.07 29.16
C ARG A 258 21.09 -12.71 28.54
N ASP A 259 20.13 -11.79 28.54
CA ASP A 259 20.29 -10.42 28.07
C ASP A 259 20.83 -10.31 26.62
N GLY A 260 20.28 -11.13 25.71
CA GLY A 260 20.62 -11.08 24.28
C GLY A 260 21.84 -11.90 23.89
N LEU A 261 22.32 -12.81 24.75
CA LEU A 261 23.32 -13.79 24.36
C LEU A 261 22.76 -14.72 23.26
N GLU A 262 21.49 -15.11 23.42
CA GLU A 262 20.71 -15.83 22.44
C GLU A 262 19.37 -15.13 22.27
N GLU A 263 18.95 -14.93 21.02
CA GLU A 263 17.69 -14.28 20.71
C GLU A 263 17.10 -14.81 19.41
N GLY A 264 15.79 -14.67 19.27
CA GLY A 264 15.11 -15.13 18.08
C GLY A 264 13.68 -14.63 17.99
N THR A 265 13.06 -14.96 16.87
CA THR A 265 11.65 -14.68 16.60
C THR A 265 11.04 -15.93 16.02
N LEU A 266 9.89 -16.35 16.55
CA LEU A 266 9.17 -17.46 15.95
C LEU A 266 8.77 -17.09 14.52
N PRO A 267 9.05 -17.95 13.51
CA PRO A 267 8.87 -17.59 12.10
C PRO A 267 7.40 -17.61 11.64
N TYR A 268 6.46 -17.78 12.57
CA TYR A 268 5.02 -17.85 12.32
C TYR A 268 4.28 -16.92 13.28
N SER A 269 3.23 -16.28 12.76
CA SER A 269 2.43 -15.32 13.50
C SER A 269 1.56 -15.99 14.57
N ILE A 270 1.25 -15.24 15.63
CA ILE A 270 0.32 -15.63 16.69
C ILE A 270 -1.07 -16.03 16.19
N ASP A 271 -1.46 -15.53 15.01
CA ASP A 271 -2.77 -15.80 14.39
C ASP A 271 -2.85 -17.18 13.73
N THR A 272 -1.76 -17.95 13.72
CA THR A 272 -1.67 -19.21 12.98
C THR A 272 -1.95 -20.42 13.87
N ASP A 273 -2.52 -21.48 13.28
CA ASP A 273 -2.67 -22.77 13.96
C ASP A 273 -1.32 -23.35 14.41
N ARG A 274 -0.22 -22.98 13.73
CA ARG A 274 1.14 -23.36 14.12
C ARG A 274 1.54 -22.72 15.46
N PHE A 275 1.13 -21.48 15.72
CA PHE A 275 1.35 -20.84 17.02
C PHE A 275 0.49 -21.47 18.12
N ARG A 276 -0.74 -21.86 17.81
CA ARG A 276 -1.56 -22.64 18.75
C ARG A 276 -0.90 -23.98 19.11
N GLN A 277 -0.39 -24.71 18.12
CA GLN A 277 0.34 -25.96 18.35
C GLN A 277 1.60 -25.75 19.18
N PHE A 278 2.32 -24.64 18.98
CA PHE A 278 3.46 -24.28 19.81
C PHE A 278 3.06 -24.12 21.28
N GLN A 279 1.99 -23.39 21.56
CA GLN A 279 1.46 -23.22 22.92
C GLN A 279 1.05 -24.57 23.56
N GLU A 280 0.31 -25.40 22.83
CA GLU A 280 -0.08 -26.75 23.27
C GLU A 280 1.13 -27.65 23.57
N LEU A 281 2.21 -27.53 22.79
CA LEU A 281 3.45 -28.27 23.02
C LEU A 281 4.16 -27.80 24.29
N LEU A 282 4.18 -26.49 24.56
CA LEU A 282 4.76 -25.96 25.80
C LEU A 282 3.96 -26.42 27.01
N GLU A 283 2.63 -26.33 26.98
CA GLU A 283 1.75 -26.83 28.05
C GLU A 283 1.96 -28.31 28.33
N LYS A 284 2.06 -29.11 27.26
CA LYS A 284 2.23 -30.56 27.38
C LYS A 284 3.58 -30.96 27.97
N ASN A 285 4.66 -30.26 27.62
CA ASN A 285 6.03 -30.63 28.01
C ASN A 285 6.51 -29.89 29.26
N ASN A 286 5.91 -28.74 29.58
CA ASN A 286 6.21 -27.90 30.75
C ASN A 286 7.72 -27.70 30.99
N PRO A 287 8.46 -27.13 30.01
CA PRO A 287 9.90 -26.93 30.14
C PRO A 287 10.24 -26.03 31.34
N THR A 288 11.26 -26.42 32.10
CA THR A 288 11.71 -25.68 33.29
C THR A 288 13.09 -25.04 33.13
N SER A 289 13.73 -25.20 31.96
CA SER A 289 15.01 -24.59 31.63
C SER A 289 15.05 -24.18 30.16
N PHE A 290 15.99 -23.31 29.80
CA PHE A 290 16.14 -22.85 28.41
C PHE A 290 16.46 -24.01 27.47
N GLU A 291 17.32 -24.95 27.87
CA GLU A 291 17.70 -26.10 27.03
C GLU A 291 16.50 -27.00 26.69
N GLN A 292 15.50 -27.06 27.58
CA GLN A 292 14.25 -27.77 27.32
C GLN A 292 13.28 -26.95 26.45
N LEU A 293 13.34 -25.62 26.54
CA LEU A 293 12.51 -24.72 25.75
C LEU A 293 13.03 -24.57 24.31
N GLU A 294 14.35 -24.53 24.13
CA GLU A 294 15.04 -24.22 22.88
C GLU A 294 14.54 -25.10 21.72
N VAL A 295 14.27 -26.38 21.96
CA VAL A 295 13.77 -27.33 20.95
C VAL A 295 12.43 -26.94 20.33
N PHE A 296 11.66 -26.07 20.99
CA PHE A 296 10.38 -25.55 20.51
C PHE A 296 10.50 -24.17 19.85
N LEU A 297 11.64 -23.49 20.01
CA LEU A 297 11.90 -22.14 19.49
C LEU A 297 12.50 -22.12 18.07
N ILE A 298 12.84 -23.30 17.52
CA ILE A 298 13.48 -23.51 16.20
C ILE A 298 12.45 -23.85 15.11
#